data_AF-A0A8S2E9V1-F1
#
_entry.id   AF-A0A8S2E9V1-F1
#
_cell.length_a   1.000
_cell.length_b   1.000
_cell.length_c   1.000
_cell.angle_alpha   90.00
_cell.angle_beta   90.00
_cell.angle_gamma   90.00
#
_symmetry.space_group_name_H-M   'P 1'
#
loop_
_entity.id
_entity.type
_entity.pdbx_description
1 polymer ?
#
loop_
_entity_poly.entity_id
_entity_poly.type
_entity_poly.pdbx_seq_one_letter_code
_entity_poly.pdbx_strand_id
1 'polypeptide(L)'
;MLRLFFFTTTTFIVLLLPSIITIVTSSTFSTNEAVSWAEVTASRLVSCYCNQLSGLWRNELPWQSGNTLETLANFVSLLDSPLRYVFYQTFIKTDIFVGGNCYDDHQWWLLGWIQAYSVDPNINYLHRAADIYDIVVKRAWNTRQCGGGIHWCPLNSYKNAITNELFLISSMRLHPYATLLGKSSTYYLDWALKEWQWFENSGMINNDYLINDGLR
;
A
#
# COMPACT_ATOMS: atom_id res chain seq x y z
N MET A 1 -4.57 31.84 62.95
CA MET A 1 -3.59 31.98 64.06
C MET A 1 -2.30 31.30 63.58
N LEU A 2 -1.26 32.02 63.17
CA LEU A 2 -0.11 32.45 64.01
C LEU A 2 0.50 31.22 64.75
N ARG A 3 1.78 30.80 64.64
CA ARG A 3 3.07 31.52 64.52
C ARG A 3 4.23 30.55 64.17
N LEU A 4 5.26 31.12 63.49
CA LEU A 4 6.74 31.02 63.62
C LEU A 4 7.42 29.62 63.69
N PHE A 5 8.62 29.39 63.14
CA PHE A 5 9.96 29.88 63.57
C PHE A 5 10.94 30.02 62.37
N PHE A 6 11.53 31.20 62.12
CA PHE A 6 12.87 31.73 62.50
C PHE A 6 14.03 31.41 61.53
N PHE A 7 14.71 32.51 61.18
CA PHE A 7 15.85 32.67 60.26
C PHE A 7 17.15 32.06 60.78
N THR A 8 18.00 31.59 59.86
CA THR A 8 19.45 31.83 59.92
C THR A 8 19.97 32.19 58.53
N THR A 9 20.63 33.34 58.44
CA THR A 9 21.30 33.87 57.25
C THR A 9 22.62 33.17 57.03
N THR A 10 22.79 32.50 55.89
CA THR A 10 24.12 32.17 55.35
C THR A 10 24.26 32.84 54.00
N THR A 11 25.12 33.85 53.95
CA THR A 11 25.55 34.55 52.75
C THR A 11 26.33 33.58 51.86
N PHE A 12 25.74 33.14 50.74
CA PHE A 12 26.49 32.52 49.66
C PHE A 12 26.84 33.59 48.63
N ILE A 13 28.13 33.86 48.52
CA ILE A 13 28.71 34.58 47.39
C ILE A 13 28.59 33.66 46.18
N VAL A 14 27.63 33.93 45.30
CA VAL A 14 27.58 33.30 43.98
C VAL A 14 28.46 34.12 43.06
N LEU A 15 29.63 33.56 42.73
CA LEU A 15 30.47 34.01 41.64
C LEU A 15 29.66 33.94 40.33
N LEU A 16 29.34 35.12 39.78
CA LEU A 16 28.77 35.28 38.44
C LEU A 16 29.84 34.88 37.42
N LEU A 17 29.89 33.61 37.04
CA LEU A 17 30.37 33.24 35.72
C LEU A 17 29.24 33.55 34.73
N PRO A 18 29.52 34.17 33.57
CA PRO A 18 28.53 34.28 32.52
C PRO A 18 28.31 32.87 31.96
N SER A 19 27.43 32.13 32.60
CA SER A 19 26.84 30.92 32.04
C SER A 19 26.10 31.39 30.79
N ILE A 20 26.71 31.18 29.62
CA ILE A 20 26.00 31.17 28.37
C ILE A 20 24.98 30.05 28.53
N ILE A 21 23.74 30.42 28.89
CA ILE A 21 22.61 29.55 28.77
C ILE A 21 22.44 29.37 27.27
N THR A 22 23.05 28.33 26.72
CA THR A 22 22.68 27.85 25.40
C THR A 22 21.25 27.36 25.56
N ILE A 23 20.29 28.23 25.26
CA ILE A 23 18.93 27.81 25.00
C ILE A 23 19.04 26.96 23.75
N VAL A 24 19.20 25.65 23.93
CA VAL A 24 18.89 24.70 22.87
C VAL A 24 17.39 24.80 22.72
N THR A 25 16.95 25.69 21.83
CA THR A 25 15.63 25.55 21.24
C THR A 25 15.66 24.19 20.57
N SER A 26 15.05 23.18 21.18
CA SER A 26 14.65 22.03 20.39
C SER A 26 13.83 22.63 19.26
N SER A 27 14.33 22.50 18.03
CA SER A 27 13.48 22.68 16.88
C SER A 27 12.46 21.54 17.00
N THR A 28 11.37 21.82 17.70
CA THR A 28 10.14 21.07 17.50
C THR A 28 9.90 21.22 16.01
N PHE A 29 10.16 20.16 15.24
CA PHE A 29 9.67 20.06 13.88
C PHE A 29 8.23 20.56 13.93
N SER A 30 7.92 21.59 13.13
CA SER A 30 6.53 22.03 13.06
C SER A 30 5.72 20.78 12.76
N THR A 31 4.62 20.56 13.47
CA THR A 31 3.82 19.32 13.43
C THR A 31 3.29 18.97 12.03
N ASN A 32 3.56 19.81 11.02
CA ASN A 32 3.08 19.73 9.65
C ASN A 32 4.19 19.58 8.59
N GLU A 33 5.47 19.48 8.95
CA GLU A 33 6.54 19.41 7.93
C GLU A 33 6.43 18.14 7.07
N ALA A 34 6.22 16.98 7.69
CA ALA A 34 6.02 15.72 6.96
C ALA A 34 4.79 15.77 6.03
N VAL A 35 3.70 16.41 6.48
CA VAL A 35 2.48 16.62 5.70
C VAL A 35 2.77 17.50 4.49
N SER A 36 3.47 18.61 4.68
CA SER A 36 3.85 19.51 3.59
C SER A 36 4.72 18.82 2.55
N TRP A 37 5.70 18.02 2.97
CA TRP A 37 6.52 17.24 2.04
C TRP A 37 5.72 16.18 1.29
N ALA A 38 4.76 15.53 1.95
CA ALA A 38 3.87 14.57 1.29
C ALA A 38 3.00 15.26 0.21
N GLU A 39 2.41 16.42 0.52
CA GLU A 39 1.60 17.20 -0.43
C GLU A 39 2.42 17.66 -1.64
N VAL A 40 3.63 18.19 -1.41
CA VAL A 40 4.53 18.61 -2.49
C VAL A 40 4.93 17.42 -3.36
N THR A 41 5.24 16.28 -2.75
CA THR A 41 5.65 15.06 -3.45
C THR A 41 4.50 14.50 -4.30
N ALA A 42 3.31 14.35 -3.74
CA ALA A 42 2.13 13.89 -4.46
C ALA A 42 1.76 14.83 -5.62
N SER A 43 1.82 16.14 -5.38
CA SER A 43 1.54 17.16 -6.40
C SER A 43 2.54 17.10 -7.55
N ARG A 44 3.84 16.88 -7.28
CA ARG A 44 4.86 16.69 -8.32
C ARG A 44 4.67 15.39 -9.09
N LEU A 45 4.33 14.31 -8.40
CA LEU A 45 4.07 13.02 -9.01
C LEU A 45 2.92 13.12 -10.02
N VAL A 46 1.84 13.81 -9.67
CA VAL A 46 0.70 14.02 -10.59
C VAL A 46 1.03 15.03 -11.69
N SER A 47 1.61 16.19 -11.38
CA SER A 47 1.79 17.27 -12.36
C SER A 47 2.94 17.04 -13.37
N CYS A 48 4.03 16.41 -12.96
CA CYS A 48 5.20 16.22 -13.81
C CYS A 48 5.20 14.87 -14.53
N TYR A 49 4.63 13.84 -13.89
CA TYR A 49 4.80 12.46 -14.33
C TYR A 49 3.50 11.82 -14.80
N CYS A 50 2.31 12.28 -14.41
CA CYS A 50 1.08 11.68 -14.94
C CYS A 50 0.96 11.95 -16.44
N ASN A 51 0.91 10.89 -17.24
CA ASN A 51 0.60 10.96 -18.66
C ASN A 51 -0.92 10.94 -18.85
N GLN A 52 -1.48 12.12 -19.11
CA GLN A 52 -2.92 12.29 -19.28
C GLN A 52 -3.48 11.61 -20.55
N LEU A 53 -2.65 11.09 -21.46
CA LEU A 53 -3.12 10.33 -22.63
C LEU A 53 -3.27 8.84 -22.32
N SER A 54 -2.31 8.25 -21.59
CA SER A 54 -2.30 6.81 -21.30
C SER A 54 -2.86 6.44 -19.93
N GLY A 55 -2.98 7.39 -19.01
CA GLY A 55 -3.33 7.10 -17.61
C GLY A 55 -2.18 6.48 -16.80
N LEU A 56 -0.99 6.36 -17.39
CA LEU A 56 0.23 5.85 -16.75
C LEU A 56 1.14 6.99 -16.33
N TRP A 57 2.10 6.72 -15.44
CA TRP A 57 3.14 7.67 -15.09
C TRP A 57 4.35 7.55 -16.03
N ARG A 58 5.01 8.68 -16.30
CA ARG A 58 6.12 8.79 -17.24
C ARG A 58 7.34 8.06 -16.69
N ASN A 59 8.08 7.42 -17.58
CA ASN A 59 9.29 6.65 -17.27
C ASN A 59 9.06 5.45 -16.34
N GLU A 60 7.80 5.00 -16.22
CA GLU A 60 7.43 3.81 -15.48
C GLU A 60 7.06 2.65 -16.43
N LEU A 61 7.31 1.43 -15.99
CA LEU A 61 6.66 0.24 -16.52
C LEU A 61 5.18 0.23 -16.07
N PRO A 62 4.27 -0.41 -16.82
CA PRO A 62 2.84 -0.30 -16.50
C PRO A 62 2.47 -0.81 -15.10
N TRP A 63 3.12 -1.84 -14.56
CA TRP A 63 2.89 -2.31 -13.19
C TRP A 63 3.33 -1.30 -12.10
N GLN A 64 4.38 -0.50 -12.36
CA GLN A 64 4.83 0.53 -11.44
C GLN A 64 3.77 1.62 -11.28
N SER A 65 3.05 1.92 -12.36
CA SER A 65 1.93 2.87 -12.31
C SER A 65 0.76 2.38 -11.44
N GLY A 66 0.58 1.07 -11.30
CA GLY A 66 -0.35 0.51 -10.31
C GLY A 66 0.06 0.82 -8.86
N ASN A 67 1.36 0.72 -8.56
CA ASN A 67 1.90 1.11 -7.25
C ASN A 67 1.78 2.62 -7.00
N THR A 68 2.03 3.43 -8.03
CA THR A 68 1.84 4.88 -7.94
C THR A 68 0.38 5.24 -7.68
N LEU A 69 -0.58 4.56 -8.33
CA LEU A 69 -2.01 4.73 -8.07
C LEU A 69 -2.36 4.41 -6.60
N GLU A 70 -1.91 3.27 -6.08
CA GLU A 70 -2.14 2.89 -4.68
C GLU A 70 -1.51 3.90 -3.71
N THR A 71 -0.28 4.36 -4.00
CA THR A 71 0.43 5.35 -3.19
C THR A 71 -0.35 6.66 -3.10
N LEU A 72 -0.89 7.15 -4.22
CA LEU A 72 -1.72 8.35 -4.23
C LEU A 72 -3.05 8.16 -3.48
N ALA A 73 -3.66 6.97 -3.58
CA ALA A 73 -4.87 6.66 -2.83
C ALA A 73 -4.62 6.57 -1.32
N ASN A 74 -3.46 6.03 -0.89
CA ASN A 74 -3.02 6.08 0.51
C ASN A 74 -2.71 7.51 0.98
N PHE A 75 -2.13 8.35 0.12
CA PHE A 75 -1.93 9.75 0.44
C PHE A 75 -3.28 10.48 0.65
N VAL A 76 -4.25 10.27 -0.24
CA VAL A 76 -5.59 10.88 -0.13
C VAL A 76 -6.31 10.38 1.12
N SER A 77 -6.14 9.12 1.54
CA SER A 77 -6.79 8.61 2.76
C SER A 77 -6.26 9.27 4.04
N LEU A 78 -5.01 9.71 4.04
CA LEU A 78 -4.37 10.37 5.18
C LEU A 78 -4.66 11.87 5.25
N LEU A 79 -4.72 12.55 4.10
CA LEU A 79 -4.69 14.03 4.04
C LEU A 79 -5.85 14.68 3.27
N ASP A 80 -6.85 13.92 2.80
CA ASP A 80 -7.97 14.35 1.96
C ASP A 80 -7.57 15.43 0.92
N SER A 81 -7.16 14.97 -0.26
CA SER A 81 -6.55 15.84 -1.27
C SER A 81 -7.43 15.99 -2.52
N PRO A 82 -7.42 17.17 -3.18
CA PRO A 82 -8.06 17.33 -4.49
C PRO A 82 -7.45 16.42 -5.56
N LEU A 83 -6.26 15.87 -5.36
CA LEU A 83 -5.61 14.93 -6.28
C LEU A 83 -6.43 13.66 -6.55
N ARG A 84 -7.48 13.38 -5.76
CA ARG A 84 -8.48 12.31 -6.01
C ARG A 84 -8.97 12.25 -7.46
N TYR A 85 -9.04 13.38 -8.18
CA TYR A 85 -9.46 13.39 -9.58
C TYR A 85 -8.63 12.44 -10.48
N VAL A 86 -7.39 12.14 -10.09
CA VAL A 86 -6.48 11.28 -10.84
C VAL A 86 -7.03 9.86 -11.00
N PHE A 87 -7.77 9.34 -10.00
CA PHE A 87 -8.29 7.97 -10.05
C PHE A 87 -9.26 7.77 -11.21
N TYR A 88 -10.23 8.69 -11.36
CA TYR A 88 -11.18 8.64 -12.47
C TYR A 88 -10.48 8.85 -13.82
N GLN A 89 -9.54 9.80 -13.89
CA GLN A 89 -8.79 10.07 -15.12
C GLN A 89 -7.94 8.88 -15.58
N THR A 90 -7.32 8.17 -14.64
CA THR A 90 -6.59 6.93 -14.93
C THR A 90 -7.56 5.81 -15.31
N PHE A 91 -8.69 5.68 -14.62
CA PHE A 91 -9.66 4.61 -14.86
C PHE A 91 -10.21 4.62 -16.29
N ILE A 92 -10.56 5.78 -16.83
CA ILE A 92 -11.14 5.89 -18.18
C ILE A 92 -10.10 5.68 -19.30
N LYS A 93 -8.81 5.66 -18.98
CA LYS A 93 -7.70 5.47 -19.96
C LYS A 93 -7.07 4.09 -19.88
N THR A 94 -7.43 3.30 -18.89
CA THR A 94 -6.85 1.99 -18.61
C THR A 94 -7.94 0.93 -18.62
N ASP A 95 -7.57 -0.31 -18.95
CA ASP A 95 -8.47 -1.46 -18.93
C ASP A 95 -8.01 -2.50 -17.88
N ILE A 96 -8.58 -3.71 -17.93
CA ILE A 96 -8.23 -4.83 -17.05
C ILE A 96 -6.83 -5.43 -17.33
N PHE A 97 -6.22 -5.11 -18.49
CA PHE A 97 -4.92 -5.63 -18.91
C PHE A 97 -3.79 -4.60 -18.78
N VAL A 98 -4.08 -3.41 -18.25
CA VAL A 98 -3.12 -2.30 -18.13
C VAL A 98 -1.77 -2.67 -17.51
N GLY A 99 -1.74 -3.64 -16.59
CA GLY A 99 -0.51 -4.08 -15.93
C GLY A 99 0.55 -4.64 -16.88
N GLY A 100 0.16 -5.28 -17.99
CA GLY A 100 1.11 -5.96 -18.87
C GLY A 100 0.67 -7.39 -19.17
N ASN A 101 1.62 -8.33 -19.13
CA ASN A 101 1.37 -9.72 -19.54
C ASN A 101 1.40 -10.72 -18.37
N CYS A 102 1.94 -10.33 -17.22
CA CYS A 102 2.10 -11.22 -16.06
C CYS A 102 1.06 -10.94 -14.98
N TYR A 103 0.79 -11.93 -14.13
CA TYR A 103 -0.31 -11.84 -13.17
C TYR A 103 0.02 -10.95 -11.98
N ASP A 104 1.28 -10.83 -11.56
CA ASP A 104 1.73 -9.83 -10.60
C ASP A 104 1.51 -8.41 -11.14
N ASP A 105 1.86 -8.16 -12.40
CA ASP A 105 1.65 -6.87 -13.04
C ASP A 105 0.20 -6.39 -12.96
N HIS A 106 -0.76 -7.29 -13.23
CA HIS A 106 -2.18 -6.99 -13.09
C HIS A 106 -2.59 -6.79 -11.62
N GLN A 107 -2.04 -7.56 -10.70
CA GLN A 107 -2.41 -7.50 -9.29
C GLN A 107 -1.93 -6.23 -8.58
N TRP A 108 -0.85 -5.59 -9.04
CA TRP A 108 -0.49 -4.26 -8.56
C TRP A 108 -1.60 -3.23 -8.83
N TRP A 109 -2.24 -3.29 -10.00
CA TRP A 109 -3.39 -2.45 -10.33
C TRP A 109 -4.62 -2.81 -9.52
N LEU A 110 -4.84 -4.10 -9.25
CA LEU A 110 -5.91 -4.57 -8.39
C LEU A 110 -5.85 -3.88 -7.02
N LEU A 111 -4.70 -3.90 -6.35
CA LEU A 111 -4.54 -3.24 -5.04
C LEU A 111 -4.78 -1.73 -5.12
N GLY A 112 -4.26 -1.08 -6.17
CA GLY A 112 -4.53 0.34 -6.43
C GLY A 112 -6.01 0.66 -6.59
N TRP A 113 -6.78 -0.17 -7.30
CA TRP A 113 -8.22 0.05 -7.48
C TRP A 113 -9.04 -0.19 -6.21
N ILE A 114 -8.67 -1.16 -5.37
CA ILE A 114 -9.31 -1.32 -4.05
C ILE A 114 -9.07 -0.08 -3.20
N GLN A 115 -7.81 0.38 -3.14
CA GLN A 115 -7.46 1.54 -2.32
C GLN A 115 -8.10 2.83 -2.85
N ALA A 116 -8.16 3.01 -4.18
CA ALA A 116 -8.87 4.12 -4.81
C ALA A 116 -10.36 4.14 -4.45
N TYR A 117 -11.04 2.98 -4.46
CA TYR A 117 -12.44 2.88 -4.02
C TYR A 117 -12.64 3.34 -2.58
N SER A 118 -11.67 3.10 -1.68
CA SER A 118 -11.79 3.50 -0.28
C SER A 118 -11.81 5.02 -0.05
N VAL A 119 -11.27 5.81 -0.99
CA VAL A 119 -11.14 7.28 -0.90
C VAL A 119 -11.98 8.05 -1.94
N ASP A 120 -12.39 7.36 -2.99
CA ASP A 120 -13.28 7.83 -4.05
C ASP A 120 -14.24 6.67 -4.39
N PRO A 121 -15.42 6.58 -3.76
CA PRO A 121 -16.28 5.39 -3.76
C PRO A 121 -17.04 5.16 -5.08
N ASN A 122 -16.35 5.29 -6.21
CA ASN A 122 -16.80 4.87 -7.52
C ASN A 122 -16.74 3.34 -7.61
N ILE A 123 -17.91 2.70 -7.60
CA ILE A 123 -18.06 1.25 -7.61
C ILE A 123 -17.33 0.56 -8.78
N ASN A 124 -17.10 1.27 -9.89
CA ASN A 124 -16.39 0.73 -11.05
C ASN A 124 -14.92 0.40 -10.75
N TYR A 125 -14.27 1.09 -9.80
CA TYR A 125 -12.90 0.72 -9.38
C TYR A 125 -12.90 -0.64 -8.69
N LEU A 126 -13.87 -0.86 -7.79
CA LEU A 126 -13.99 -2.11 -7.06
C LEU A 126 -14.36 -3.28 -8.01
N HIS A 127 -15.24 -3.05 -8.99
CA HIS A 127 -15.50 -4.03 -10.06
C HIS A 127 -14.24 -4.33 -10.89
N ARG A 128 -13.46 -3.31 -11.27
CA ARG A 128 -12.20 -3.50 -12.00
C ARG A 128 -11.22 -4.37 -11.22
N ALA A 129 -11.08 -4.14 -9.91
CA ALA A 129 -10.27 -4.98 -9.04
C ALA A 129 -10.78 -6.43 -9.02
N ALA A 130 -12.09 -6.62 -8.87
CA ALA A 130 -12.71 -7.94 -8.85
C ALA A 130 -12.54 -8.71 -10.18
N ASP A 131 -12.65 -8.03 -11.32
CA ASP A 131 -12.45 -8.62 -12.65
C ASP A 131 -11.00 -9.07 -12.85
N ILE A 132 -10.03 -8.26 -12.43
CA ILE A 132 -8.61 -8.64 -12.44
C ILE A 132 -8.38 -9.87 -11.54
N TYR A 133 -8.94 -9.86 -10.33
CA TYR A 133 -8.84 -10.99 -9.39
C TYR A 133 -9.40 -12.28 -10.00
N ASP A 134 -10.58 -12.22 -10.62
CA ASP A 134 -11.23 -13.37 -11.25
C ASP A 134 -10.39 -13.95 -12.41
N ILE A 135 -9.66 -13.09 -13.15
CA ILE A 135 -8.71 -13.54 -14.19
C ILE A 135 -7.57 -14.34 -13.56
N VAL A 136 -6.98 -13.86 -12.46
CA VAL A 136 -5.89 -14.54 -11.75
C VAL A 136 -6.36 -15.88 -11.22
N VAL A 137 -7.51 -15.93 -10.53
CA VAL A 137 -8.12 -17.19 -10.06
C VAL A 137 -8.29 -18.19 -11.21
N LYS A 138 -8.90 -17.74 -12.31
CA LYS A 138 -9.30 -18.63 -13.41
C LYS A 138 -8.11 -19.14 -14.21
N ARG A 139 -7.08 -18.31 -14.40
CA ARG A 139 -6.01 -18.61 -15.36
C ARG A 139 -4.69 -18.98 -14.70
N ALA A 140 -4.45 -18.57 -13.46
CA ALA A 140 -3.12 -18.65 -12.85
C ALA A 140 -3.02 -19.64 -11.68
N TRP A 141 -4.09 -19.86 -10.90
CA TRP A 141 -4.10 -20.91 -9.89
C TRP A 141 -4.03 -22.30 -10.54
N ASN A 142 -3.01 -23.08 -10.19
CA ASN A 142 -2.80 -24.42 -10.77
C ASN A 142 -2.26 -25.40 -9.73
N THR A 143 -2.86 -26.59 -9.62
CA THR A 143 -2.44 -27.66 -8.69
C THR A 143 -1.50 -28.71 -9.29
N ARG A 144 -1.25 -28.68 -10.61
CA ARG A 144 -0.40 -29.68 -11.29
C ARG A 144 1.06 -29.63 -10.85
N GLN A 145 1.54 -28.44 -10.48
CA GLN A 145 2.90 -28.20 -10.00
C GLN A 145 2.83 -27.54 -8.63
N CYS A 146 3.69 -27.98 -7.72
CA CYS A 146 3.79 -27.48 -6.34
C CYS A 146 2.47 -27.58 -5.53
N GLY A 147 1.50 -28.42 -5.94
CA GLY A 147 0.26 -28.67 -5.17
C GLY A 147 -0.77 -27.53 -5.10
N GLY A 148 -0.50 -26.38 -5.72
CA GLY A 148 -1.34 -25.18 -5.63
C GLY A 148 -0.54 -23.93 -5.98
N GLY A 149 -1.10 -22.74 -5.78
CA GLY A 149 -0.44 -21.45 -6.00
C GLY A 149 -0.61 -20.89 -7.40
N ILE A 150 -0.41 -19.59 -7.49
CA ILE A 150 -0.49 -18.75 -8.69
C ILE A 150 0.85 -18.78 -9.43
N HIS A 151 0.85 -19.11 -10.72
CA HIS A 151 2.03 -18.95 -11.56
C HIS A 151 2.21 -17.51 -12.04
N TRP A 152 3.44 -17.10 -12.29
CA TRP A 152 3.81 -15.70 -12.53
C TRP A 152 3.23 -15.11 -13.82
N CYS A 153 3.34 -15.83 -14.95
CA CYS A 153 2.90 -15.35 -16.26
C CYS A 153 2.27 -16.49 -17.07
N PRO A 154 1.43 -16.19 -18.08
CA PRO A 154 0.92 -17.20 -19.02
C PRO A 154 2.06 -18.05 -19.60
N LEU A 155 1.80 -19.35 -19.76
CA LEU A 155 2.75 -20.35 -20.30
C LEU A 155 4.00 -20.61 -19.45
N ASN A 156 4.10 -20.03 -18.25
CA ASN A 156 5.19 -20.28 -17.31
C ASN A 156 4.67 -21.08 -16.11
N SER A 157 5.42 -22.10 -15.68
CA SER A 157 5.13 -22.84 -14.45
C SER A 157 5.73 -22.22 -13.19
N TYR A 158 6.61 -21.23 -13.33
CA TYR A 158 7.26 -20.56 -12.22
C TYR A 158 6.24 -19.88 -11.32
N LYS A 159 6.30 -20.17 -10.02
CA LYS A 159 5.44 -19.57 -8.99
C LYS A 159 6.32 -18.75 -8.09
N ASN A 160 6.28 -17.43 -8.22
CA ASN A 160 7.09 -16.54 -7.40
C ASN A 160 6.30 -16.03 -6.19
N ALA A 161 7.02 -15.62 -5.14
CA ALA A 161 6.42 -15.10 -3.92
C ALA A 161 5.53 -13.89 -4.22
N ILE A 162 6.03 -12.93 -5.01
CA ILE A 162 5.30 -11.69 -5.25
C ILE A 162 3.91 -11.89 -5.86
N THR A 163 3.76 -12.78 -6.86
CA THR A 163 2.45 -13.04 -7.47
C THR A 163 1.46 -13.63 -6.46
N ASN A 164 1.95 -14.48 -5.56
CA ASN A 164 1.15 -15.19 -4.58
C ASN A 164 0.81 -14.33 -3.35
N GLU A 165 1.77 -13.52 -2.87
CA GLU A 165 1.54 -12.55 -1.80
C GLU A 165 0.55 -11.46 -2.22
N LEU A 166 0.64 -10.96 -3.47
CA LEU A 166 -0.34 -10.05 -4.05
C LEU A 166 -1.74 -10.69 -4.11
N PHE A 167 -1.82 -11.97 -4.45
CA PHE A 167 -3.08 -12.70 -4.47
C PHE A 167 -3.66 -12.85 -3.06
N LEU A 168 -2.82 -13.20 -2.09
CA LEU A 168 -3.21 -13.30 -0.68
C LEU A 168 -3.76 -11.98 -0.14
N ILE A 169 -2.99 -10.89 -0.28
CA ILE A 169 -3.40 -9.58 0.27
C ILE A 169 -4.61 -9.00 -0.45
N SER A 170 -4.73 -9.21 -1.77
CA SER A 170 -5.93 -8.78 -2.51
C SER A 170 -7.17 -9.58 -2.11
N SER A 171 -7.04 -10.88 -1.86
CA SER A 171 -8.11 -11.72 -1.31
C SER A 171 -8.63 -11.14 0.01
N MET A 172 -7.71 -10.83 0.94
CA MET A 172 -8.07 -10.25 2.23
C MET A 172 -8.74 -8.87 2.08
N ARG A 173 -8.23 -8.02 1.19
CA ARG A 173 -8.76 -6.67 0.97
C ARG A 173 -10.11 -6.65 0.24
N LEU A 174 -10.40 -7.64 -0.61
CA LEU A 174 -11.70 -7.77 -1.28
C LEU A 174 -12.79 -8.42 -0.42
N HIS A 175 -12.42 -9.21 0.60
CA HIS A 175 -13.37 -9.93 1.43
C HIS A 175 -14.51 -9.06 2.02
N PRO A 176 -14.27 -7.85 2.57
CA PRO A 176 -15.34 -6.99 3.07
C PRO A 176 -16.37 -6.58 2.01
N TYR A 177 -16.01 -6.67 0.72
CA TYR A 177 -16.83 -6.25 -0.41
C TYR A 177 -17.47 -7.42 -1.18
N ALA A 178 -17.33 -8.65 -0.69
CA ALA A 178 -17.72 -9.85 -1.44
C ALA A 178 -19.18 -9.83 -1.91
N THR A 179 -20.11 -9.49 -1.01
CA THR A 179 -21.55 -9.44 -1.32
C THR A 179 -21.90 -8.28 -2.25
N LEU A 180 -21.25 -7.13 -2.09
CA LEU A 180 -21.39 -5.98 -2.97
C LEU A 180 -20.95 -6.31 -4.40
N LEU A 181 -19.95 -7.18 -4.54
CA LEU A 181 -19.45 -7.69 -5.82
C LEU A 181 -20.22 -8.90 -6.35
N GLY A 182 -21.35 -9.27 -5.71
CA GLY A 182 -22.18 -10.41 -6.13
C GLY A 182 -21.55 -11.78 -5.89
N LYS A 183 -20.55 -11.88 -5.01
CA LYS A 183 -19.93 -13.14 -4.58
C LYS A 183 -20.54 -13.60 -3.25
N SER A 184 -20.33 -14.88 -2.90
CA SER A 184 -20.57 -15.36 -1.53
C SER A 184 -19.77 -14.52 -0.54
N SER A 185 -20.31 -14.26 0.65
CA SER A 185 -19.62 -13.50 1.71
C SER A 185 -18.26 -14.09 2.08
N THR A 186 -18.06 -15.40 1.90
CA THR A 186 -16.81 -16.09 2.19
C THR A 186 -15.87 -16.19 1.00
N TYR A 187 -16.29 -15.84 -0.23
CA TYR A 187 -15.56 -16.17 -1.46
C TYR A 187 -14.08 -15.78 -1.42
N TYR A 188 -13.78 -14.52 -1.09
CA TYR A 188 -12.40 -14.05 -1.03
C TYR A 188 -11.66 -14.55 0.22
N LEU A 189 -12.35 -14.76 1.34
CA LEU A 189 -11.76 -15.35 2.56
C LEU A 189 -11.32 -16.79 2.31
N ASP A 190 -12.15 -17.59 1.63
CA ASP A 190 -11.85 -18.97 1.29
C ASP A 190 -10.60 -19.05 0.39
N TRP A 191 -10.45 -18.11 -0.54
CA TRP A 191 -9.23 -17.99 -1.35
C TRP A 191 -8.01 -17.52 -0.54
N ALA A 192 -8.16 -16.55 0.35
CA ALA A 192 -7.06 -16.10 1.21
C ALA A 192 -6.52 -17.24 2.07
N LEU A 193 -7.40 -18.02 2.70
CA LEU A 193 -7.03 -19.18 3.52
C LEU A 193 -6.36 -20.27 2.68
N LYS A 194 -6.89 -20.53 1.48
CA LYS A 194 -6.33 -21.51 0.55
C LYS A 194 -4.94 -21.11 0.04
N GLU A 195 -4.75 -19.83 -0.29
CA GLU A 195 -3.45 -19.27 -0.69
C GLU A 195 -2.46 -19.34 0.47
N TRP A 196 -2.83 -18.87 1.66
CA TRP A 196 -1.96 -18.93 2.84
C TRP A 196 -1.52 -20.36 3.16
N GLN A 197 -2.47 -21.31 3.18
CA GLN A 197 -2.16 -22.71 3.43
C GLN A 197 -1.19 -23.27 2.38
N TRP A 198 -1.35 -22.90 1.11
CA TRP A 198 -0.38 -23.29 0.09
C TRP A 198 0.97 -22.61 0.33
N PHE A 199 1.00 -21.29 0.55
CA PHE A 199 2.21 -20.50 0.71
C PHE A 199 3.10 -21.03 1.85
N GLU A 200 2.49 -21.30 3.01
CA GLU A 200 3.17 -21.85 4.20
C GLU A 200 3.71 -23.28 3.97
N ASN A 201 2.99 -24.13 3.21
CA ASN A 201 3.36 -25.54 3.03
C ASN A 201 4.13 -25.84 1.74
N SER A 202 4.25 -24.87 0.82
CA SER A 202 4.84 -25.05 -0.51
C SER A 202 6.37 -25.07 -0.51
N GLY A 203 6.99 -24.59 0.56
CA GLY A 203 8.42 -24.26 0.61
C GLY A 203 8.75 -22.85 0.14
N MET A 204 7.76 -21.98 -0.08
CA MET A 204 8.00 -20.55 -0.30
C MET A 204 8.64 -19.91 0.93
N ILE A 205 8.18 -20.27 2.13
CA ILE A 205 8.89 -20.03 3.38
C ILE A 205 9.89 -21.16 3.58
N ASN A 206 11.18 -20.84 3.66
CA ASN A 206 12.22 -21.83 3.87
C ASN A 206 12.48 -22.12 5.36
N ASN A 207 13.35 -23.08 5.66
CA ASN A 207 13.66 -23.50 7.03
C ASN A 207 14.34 -22.42 7.88
N ASP A 208 14.88 -21.37 7.26
CA ASP A 208 15.46 -20.20 7.95
C ASP A 208 14.41 -19.09 8.18
N TYR A 209 13.13 -19.38 7.90
CA TYR A 209 12.01 -18.44 7.96
C TYR A 209 12.14 -17.26 6.99
N LEU A 210 12.84 -17.45 5.87
CA LEU A 210 12.94 -16.48 4.78
C LEU A 210 11.99 -16.84 3.63
N ILE A 211 11.54 -15.82 2.90
CA ILE A 211 10.73 -15.98 1.70
C ILE A 211 11.65 -16.20 0.50
N ASN A 212 11.50 -17.34 -0.17
CA ASN A 212 12.15 -17.63 -1.43
C ASN A 212 11.52 -16.80 -2.56
N ASP A 213 12.30 -16.40 -3.56
CA ASP A 213 11.74 -15.67 -4.72
C ASP A 213 10.68 -16.48 -5.46
N GLY A 214 10.83 -17.81 -5.52
CA GLY A 214 9.83 -18.68 -6.13
C GLY A 214 10.19 -20.15 -6.18
N LEU A 215 9.26 -20.92 -6.74
CA LEU A 215 9.27 -22.37 -6.87
C LEU A 215 9.15 -22.77 -8.35
N ARG A 216 9.77 -23.90 -8.71
CA ARG A 216 9.73 -24.48 -10.06
C ARG A 216 9.21 -25.92 -10.04
#